data_AF-A0A9P4QKP6-F1
#
_entry.id   AF-A0A9P4QKP6-F1
#
_cell.length_a   1.000
_cell.length_b   1.000
_cell.length_c   1.000
_cell.angle_alpha   90.00
_cell.angle_beta   90.00
_cell.angle_gamma   90.00
#
_symmetry.space_group_name_H-M   'P 1'
#
loop_
_entity.id
_entity.type
_entity.pdbx_description
1 polymer ?
#
loop_
_entity_poly.entity_id
_entity_poly.type
_entity_poly.pdbx_seq_one_letter_code
_entity_poly.pdbx_strand_id
1 'polypeptide(L)'
;MGDNNNSTNGASSSKNVTASHDCETRARIKLLRTKFSIERNDNPKCPFGKAMLKFGDFTTLLVNSLENYDADARSAMQSKDLDRIYCDGLPKFSSFHETQAWVKRVMLMHPHRRSVAQQCFLIVSRAIGPIGERLAQIRKELDAWQEDCDKTDVFTDPNDAKALAENLIDVSANDPLRPVHQDTCAMCFEPFDDPTFWASKTSSSPQRTFCGHNFCRACLANWLESDVAPNFRCPTCRTCLACGEHECEFCVVKKKESVPLPLLQVLYTVLGPRDRAVWKDIANDRTQLLDWQIWLEDNVGRSRLLKIREETRRDRVLLVDLLHQLRTRSPNHRDNALARRMEERITGAQDRMETAIFEIMDG
;
A
#
# COMPACT_ATOMS: atom_id res chain seq x y z
N MET A 1 -3.71 -71.48 16.05
CA MET A 1 -4.47 -70.36 15.47
C MET A 1 -4.55 -69.30 16.55
N GLY A 2 -3.93 -68.13 16.48
CA GLY A 2 -3.02 -67.51 15.54
C GLY A 2 -2.65 -66.20 16.23
N ASP A 3 -1.34 -65.95 16.31
CA ASP A 3 -0.74 -64.80 16.97
C ASP A 3 -1.17 -63.47 16.36
N ASN A 4 -1.22 -62.41 17.16
CA ASN A 4 -0.32 -61.25 17.03
C ASN A 4 -0.84 -60.03 17.80
N ASN A 5 -0.30 -59.84 19.01
CA ASN A 5 -0.26 -58.55 19.67
C ASN A 5 1.01 -57.83 19.23
N ASN A 6 0.86 -56.74 18.46
CA ASN A 6 1.94 -55.80 18.22
C ASN A 6 1.39 -54.37 18.26
N SER A 7 1.48 -53.72 19.42
CA SER A 7 1.16 -52.29 19.54
C SER A 7 1.75 -51.74 20.83
N THR A 8 2.92 -51.08 20.73
CA THR A 8 3.36 -49.99 21.61
C THR A 8 4.68 -49.44 21.09
N ASN A 9 4.67 -48.36 20.31
CA ASN A 9 5.79 -47.41 20.17
C ASN A 9 5.32 -46.16 19.39
N GLY A 10 4.87 -45.13 20.11
CA GLY A 10 4.42 -43.86 19.49
C GLY A 10 4.50 -42.60 20.35
N ALA A 11 4.97 -42.67 21.62
CA ALA A 11 4.84 -41.55 22.56
C ALA A 11 5.99 -40.51 22.52
N SER A 12 7.07 -40.76 21.78
CA SER A 12 8.31 -39.94 21.88
C SER A 12 8.38 -38.75 20.92
N SER A 13 7.44 -38.61 19.97
CA SER A 13 7.52 -37.57 18.92
C SER A 13 6.88 -36.24 19.33
N SER A 14 5.88 -36.24 20.24
CA SER A 14 5.10 -35.03 20.54
C SER A 14 5.82 -33.96 21.38
N LYS A 15 6.85 -34.32 22.15
CA LYS A 15 7.54 -33.37 23.06
C LYS A 15 8.50 -32.41 22.34
N ASN A 16 9.03 -32.78 21.18
CA ASN A 16 9.98 -31.94 20.45
C ASN A 16 9.29 -30.80 19.68
N VAL A 17 8.04 -30.99 19.25
CA VAL A 17 7.29 -30.00 18.47
C VAL A 17 6.90 -28.80 19.35
N THR A 18 6.48 -29.03 20.60
CA THR A 18 6.05 -27.96 21.51
C THR A 18 7.19 -27.02 21.90
N ALA A 19 8.40 -27.56 22.15
CA ALA A 19 9.56 -26.75 22.52
C ALA A 19 10.03 -25.82 21.39
N SER A 20 9.92 -26.27 20.13
CA SER A 20 10.27 -25.45 18.96
C SER A 20 9.31 -24.26 18.79
N HIS A 21 8.01 -24.49 18.92
CA HIS A 21 6.99 -23.43 18.79
C HIS A 21 7.11 -22.37 19.89
N ASP A 22 7.44 -22.76 21.11
CA ASP A 22 7.62 -21.81 22.21
C ASP A 22 8.84 -20.89 21.98
N CYS A 23 9.92 -21.43 21.40
CA CYS A 23 11.10 -20.63 21.04
C CYS A 23 10.78 -19.57 19.97
N GLU A 24 10.08 -19.98 18.92
CA GLU A 24 9.64 -19.08 17.84
C GLU A 24 8.69 -17.99 18.36
N THR A 25 7.71 -18.37 19.19
CA THR A 25 6.77 -17.44 19.81
C THR A 25 7.50 -16.37 20.64
N ARG A 26 8.47 -16.77 21.46
CA ARG A 26 9.28 -15.84 22.27
C ARG A 26 10.13 -14.91 21.40
N ALA A 27 10.73 -15.43 20.33
CA ALA A 27 11.50 -14.61 19.40
C ALA A 27 10.61 -13.56 18.72
N ARG A 28 9.40 -13.95 18.33
CA ARG A 28 8.41 -13.06 17.72
C ARG A 28 7.92 -11.98 18.69
N ILE A 29 7.59 -12.34 19.93
CA ILE A 29 7.24 -11.38 20.99
C ILE A 29 8.36 -10.36 21.21
N LYS A 30 9.62 -10.82 21.27
CA LYS A 30 10.78 -9.94 21.41
C LYS A 30 10.88 -8.96 20.23
N LEU A 31 10.71 -9.43 18.99
CA LEU A 31 10.71 -8.58 17.81
C LEU A 31 9.59 -7.53 17.85
N LEU A 32 8.38 -7.94 18.23
CA LEU A 32 7.22 -7.04 18.34
C LEU A 32 7.48 -5.90 19.33
N ARG A 33 8.02 -6.24 20.51
CA ARG A 33 8.35 -5.26 21.54
C ARG A 33 9.48 -4.31 21.14
N THR A 34 10.51 -4.80 20.45
CA THR A 34 11.70 -3.97 20.17
C THR A 34 11.56 -3.14 18.90
N LYS A 35 10.95 -3.68 17.85
CA LYS A 35 10.89 -3.02 16.54
C LYS A 35 9.65 -2.15 16.36
N PHE A 36 8.53 -2.53 17.00
CA PHE A 36 7.22 -1.94 16.75
C PHE A 36 6.60 -1.28 17.99
N SER A 37 7.39 -1.04 19.04
CA SER A 37 6.97 -0.18 20.14
C SER A 37 6.93 1.27 19.68
N ILE A 38 5.81 1.93 19.92
CA ILE A 38 5.59 3.34 19.57
C ILE A 38 5.69 4.16 20.85
N GLU A 39 6.56 5.17 20.83
CA GLU A 39 6.68 6.12 21.94
C GLU A 39 5.40 6.92 22.15
N ARG A 40 5.19 7.37 23.39
CA ARG A 40 3.98 8.10 23.77
C ARG A 40 3.88 9.39 22.97
N ASN A 41 2.69 9.65 22.45
CA ASN A 41 2.37 10.87 21.73
C ASN A 41 2.07 12.01 22.71
N ASP A 42 2.84 13.10 22.64
CA ASP A 42 2.64 14.29 23.46
C ASP A 42 1.42 15.13 23.04
N ASN A 43 0.89 14.92 21.83
CA ASN A 43 -0.29 15.63 21.32
C ASN A 43 -1.47 14.67 21.03
N PRO A 44 -2.37 14.42 21.99
CA PRO A 44 -3.48 13.48 21.85
C PRO A 44 -4.51 13.89 20.77
N LYS A 45 -4.50 15.14 20.30
CA LYS A 45 -5.41 15.63 19.26
C LYS A 45 -4.90 15.35 17.85
N CYS A 46 -3.61 15.09 17.67
CA CYS A 46 -3.06 14.80 16.35
C CYS A 46 -3.62 13.47 15.80
N PRO A 47 -4.29 13.46 14.63
CA PRO A 47 -4.89 12.25 14.06
C PRO A 47 -3.83 11.20 13.69
N PHE A 48 -2.65 11.62 13.22
CA PHE A 48 -1.54 10.72 12.92
C PHE A 48 -1.01 10.07 14.19
N GLY A 49 -0.84 10.86 15.26
CA GLY A 49 -0.46 10.35 16.56
C GLY A 49 -1.50 9.42 17.17
N LYS A 50 -2.80 9.67 16.94
CA LYS A 50 -3.89 8.75 17.32
C LYS A 50 -3.82 7.42 16.55
N ALA A 51 -3.54 7.46 15.24
CA ALA A 51 -3.35 6.24 14.44
C ALA A 51 -2.13 5.43 14.92
N MET A 52 -1.02 6.11 15.20
CA MET A 52 0.18 5.53 15.81
C MET A 52 -0.14 4.85 17.15
N LEU A 53 -0.81 5.55 18.07
CA LEU A 53 -1.19 4.97 19.36
C LEU A 53 -2.06 3.73 19.20
N LYS A 54 -3.07 3.78 18.32
CA LYS A 54 -3.93 2.61 18.06
C LYS A 54 -3.17 1.42 17.49
N PHE A 55 -2.18 1.65 16.62
CA PHE A 55 -1.30 0.60 16.13
C PHE A 55 -0.42 0.02 17.25
N GLY A 56 0.09 0.88 18.13
CA GLY A 56 0.86 0.47 19.32
C GLY A 56 0.01 -0.33 20.32
N ASP A 57 -1.24 0.09 20.54
CA ASP A 57 -2.21 -0.61 21.39
C ASP A 57 -2.53 -2.01 20.84
N PHE A 58 -2.74 -2.11 19.53
CA PHE A 58 -2.90 -3.41 18.87
C PHE A 58 -1.67 -4.30 19.06
N THR A 59 -0.47 -3.77 18.85
CA THR A 59 0.79 -4.51 19.01
C THR A 59 0.96 -4.99 20.45
N THR A 60 0.63 -4.15 21.43
CA THR A 60 0.67 -4.50 22.86
C THR A 60 -0.36 -5.60 23.19
N LEU A 61 -1.59 -5.46 22.69
CA LEU A 61 -2.64 -6.46 22.85
C LEU A 61 -2.23 -7.81 22.25
N LEU A 62 -1.67 -7.80 21.04
CA LEU A 62 -1.18 -9.01 20.37
C LEU A 62 -0.07 -9.69 21.18
N VAL A 63 0.91 -8.92 21.67
CA VAL A 63 1.99 -9.45 22.51
C VAL A 63 1.44 -10.10 23.78
N ASN A 64 0.53 -9.42 24.49
CA ASN A 64 -0.08 -9.95 25.70
C ASN A 64 -0.91 -11.22 25.39
N SER A 65 -1.59 -11.26 24.24
CA SER A 65 -2.37 -12.43 23.81
C SER A 65 -1.46 -13.62 23.50
N LEU A 66 -0.32 -13.41 22.84
CA LEU A 66 0.68 -14.45 22.58
C LEU A 66 1.31 -14.98 23.87
N GLU A 67 1.59 -14.12 24.86
CA GLU A 67 2.12 -14.52 26.17
C GLU A 67 1.11 -15.35 26.98
N ASN A 68 -0.19 -15.07 26.84
CA ASN A 68 -1.27 -15.79 27.49
C ASN A 68 -1.76 -17.02 26.70
N TYR A 69 -1.04 -17.42 25.64
CA TYR A 69 -1.39 -18.55 24.80
C TYR A 69 -2.79 -18.48 24.17
N ASP A 70 -3.26 -17.27 23.84
CA ASP A 70 -4.53 -17.05 23.15
C ASP A 70 -4.58 -17.81 21.81
N ALA A 71 -5.67 -18.53 21.58
CA ALA A 71 -5.79 -19.44 20.43
C ALA A 71 -5.79 -18.67 19.09
N ASP A 72 -6.45 -17.52 19.03
CA ASP A 72 -6.55 -16.72 17.81
C ASP A 72 -5.21 -16.07 17.47
N ALA A 73 -4.51 -15.53 18.46
CA ALA A 73 -3.18 -14.95 18.27
C ALA A 73 -2.16 -16.00 17.79
N ARG A 74 -2.20 -17.22 18.34
CA ARG A 74 -1.34 -18.32 17.89
C ARG A 74 -1.71 -18.82 16.49
N SER A 75 -3.01 -18.91 16.18
CA SER A 75 -3.46 -19.26 14.85
C SER A 75 -2.97 -18.25 13.81
N ALA A 76 -3.05 -16.95 14.11
CA ALA A 76 -2.57 -15.88 13.22
C ALA A 76 -1.05 -15.91 12.99
N MET A 77 -0.29 -16.35 14.00
CA MET A 77 1.15 -16.58 13.87
C MET A 77 1.44 -17.76 12.92
N GLN A 78 0.67 -18.84 13.00
CA GLN A 78 0.85 -20.03 12.14
C GLN A 78 0.38 -19.79 10.69
N SER A 79 -0.67 -18.99 10.49
CA SER A 79 -1.23 -18.66 9.16
C SER A 79 -0.41 -17.63 8.38
N LYS A 80 0.70 -17.12 8.95
CA LYS A 80 1.51 -16.00 8.41
C LYS A 80 0.76 -14.67 8.29
N ASP A 81 -0.38 -14.49 8.95
CA ASP A 81 -1.05 -13.18 8.97
C ASP A 81 -0.17 -12.13 9.63
N LEU A 82 0.54 -12.50 10.69
CA LEU A 82 1.48 -11.61 11.35
C LEU A 82 2.63 -11.19 10.43
N ASP A 83 3.03 -12.04 9.48
CA ASP A 83 4.03 -11.67 8.47
C ASP A 83 3.46 -10.68 7.45
N ARG A 84 2.17 -10.78 7.12
CA ARG A 84 1.48 -9.78 6.27
C ARG A 84 1.32 -8.43 7.00
N ILE A 85 0.97 -8.47 8.29
CA ILE A 85 0.76 -7.26 9.11
C ILE A 85 2.08 -6.56 9.40
N TYR A 86 3.10 -7.33 9.81
CA TYR A 86 4.43 -6.83 10.15
C TYR A 86 5.44 -7.15 9.04
N CYS A 87 5.05 -6.96 7.79
CA CYS A 87 5.89 -7.22 6.63
C CYS A 87 7.07 -6.24 6.55
N ASP A 88 8.04 -6.57 5.70
CA ASP A 88 9.10 -5.63 5.34
C ASP A 88 8.48 -4.38 4.70
N GLY A 89 8.88 -3.19 5.18
CA GLY A 89 8.37 -1.90 4.72
C GLY A 89 7.77 -1.01 5.82
N LEU A 90 7.46 -1.56 7.00
CA LEU A 90 7.15 -0.72 8.16
C LEU A 90 8.43 -0.03 8.67
N PRO A 91 8.37 1.27 9.03
CA PRO A 91 9.51 1.98 9.58
C PRO A 91 9.90 1.41 10.94
N LYS A 92 11.12 1.69 11.38
CA LYS A 92 11.46 1.50 12.79
C LYS A 92 10.75 2.59 13.59
N PHE A 93 9.96 2.20 14.58
CA PHE A 93 9.15 3.11 15.39
C PHE A 93 9.95 3.80 16.51
N SER A 94 11.27 3.92 16.35
CA SER A 94 12.21 4.41 17.37
C SER A 94 12.25 5.94 17.52
N SER A 95 11.75 6.69 16.54
CA SER A 95 11.64 8.14 16.59
C SER A 95 10.20 8.54 16.35
N PHE A 96 9.59 9.22 17.32
CA PHE A 96 8.21 9.69 17.22
C PHE A 96 8.02 10.59 15.99
N HIS A 97 8.90 11.57 15.77
CA HIS A 97 8.78 12.52 14.67
C HIS A 97 8.91 11.87 13.29
N GLU A 98 9.87 10.96 13.11
CA GLU A 98 10.05 10.24 11.84
C GLU A 98 8.85 9.34 11.56
N THR A 99 8.38 8.63 12.59
CA THR A 99 7.18 7.79 12.50
C THR A 99 5.97 8.64 12.13
N GLN A 100 5.76 9.76 12.81
CA GLN A 100 4.64 10.65 12.56
C GLN A 100 4.66 11.20 11.13
N ALA A 101 5.84 11.58 10.63
CA ALA A 101 6.01 12.02 9.24
C ALA A 101 5.70 10.90 8.23
N TRP A 102 6.09 9.66 8.54
CA TRP A 102 5.75 8.49 7.73
C TRP A 102 4.23 8.21 7.76
N VAL A 103 3.61 8.16 8.94
CA VAL A 103 2.17 7.93 9.10
C VAL A 103 1.35 9.02 8.42
N LYS A 104 1.76 10.28 8.54
CA LYS A 104 1.18 11.40 7.79
C LYS A 104 1.18 11.10 6.29
N ARG A 105 2.34 10.74 5.73
CA ARG A 105 2.47 10.43 4.30
C ARG A 105 1.52 9.29 3.90
N VAL A 106 1.47 8.23 4.68
CA VAL A 106 0.64 7.05 4.42
C VAL A 106 -0.85 7.35 4.49
N MET A 107 -1.29 8.11 5.49
CA MET A 107 -2.70 8.48 5.66
C MET A 107 -3.20 9.39 4.53
N LEU A 108 -2.33 10.25 4.00
CA LEU A 108 -2.66 11.21 2.95
C LEU A 108 -2.50 10.64 1.55
N MET A 109 -1.72 9.55 1.41
CA MET A 109 -1.54 8.83 0.16
C MET A 109 -2.84 8.11 -0.25
N HIS A 110 -3.17 8.15 -1.53
CA HIS A 110 -4.30 7.41 -2.07
C HIS A 110 -4.18 5.88 -1.80
N PRO A 111 -5.28 5.17 -1.48
CA PRO A 111 -5.25 3.74 -1.16
C PRO A 111 -4.48 2.86 -2.16
N HIS A 112 -4.59 3.11 -3.46
CA HIS A 112 -3.92 2.31 -4.50
C HIS A 112 -2.43 2.60 -4.66
N ARG A 113 -1.92 3.69 -4.07
CA ARG A 113 -0.48 4.01 -4.07
C ARG A 113 0.26 3.42 -2.87
N ARG A 114 -0.49 2.94 -1.88
CA ARG A 114 0.08 2.44 -0.63
C ARG A 114 0.74 1.10 -0.87
N SER A 115 1.91 0.90 -0.28
CA SER A 115 2.47 -0.45 -0.16
C SER A 115 1.61 -1.28 0.80
N VAL A 116 1.75 -2.61 0.72
CA VAL A 116 1.04 -3.54 1.62
C VAL A 116 1.31 -3.17 3.10
N ALA A 117 2.56 -2.86 3.44
CA ALA A 117 2.95 -2.44 4.80
C ALA A 117 2.20 -1.18 5.26
N GLN A 118 2.11 -0.19 4.38
CA GLN A 118 1.44 1.08 4.65
C GLN A 118 -0.06 0.89 4.84
N GLN A 119 -0.70 0.09 3.99
CA GLN A 119 -2.12 -0.20 4.12
C GLN A 119 -2.42 -1.05 5.37
N CYS A 120 -1.60 -2.08 5.65
CA CYS A 120 -1.70 -2.88 6.87
C CYS A 120 -1.65 -2.00 8.12
N PHE A 121 -0.73 -1.03 8.18
CA PHE A 121 -0.66 -0.08 9.29
C PHE A 121 -2.00 0.67 9.49
N LEU A 122 -2.60 1.19 8.41
CA LEU A 122 -3.85 1.92 8.50
C LEU A 122 -5.03 1.03 8.92
N ILE A 123 -5.14 -0.17 8.37
CA ILE A 123 -6.19 -1.13 8.72
C ILE A 123 -6.07 -1.52 10.21
N VAL A 124 -4.87 -1.88 10.66
CA VAL A 124 -4.60 -2.19 12.08
C VAL A 124 -4.97 -1.04 13.00
N SER A 125 -4.62 0.20 12.61
CA SER A 125 -4.95 1.39 13.42
C SER A 125 -6.45 1.68 13.52
N ARG A 126 -7.30 1.07 12.68
CA ARG A 126 -8.75 1.24 12.70
C ARG A 126 -9.48 0.05 13.33
N ALA A 127 -8.84 -1.11 13.45
CA ALA A 127 -9.44 -2.30 14.01
C ALA A 127 -9.78 -2.14 15.51
N ILE A 128 -10.98 -2.56 15.91
CA ILE A 128 -11.51 -2.42 17.28
C ILE A 128 -11.98 -3.80 17.75
N GLY A 129 -11.97 -4.03 19.06
CA GLY A 129 -12.46 -5.28 19.67
C GLY A 129 -11.35 -6.13 20.30
N PRO A 130 -11.67 -7.37 20.72
CA PRO A 130 -10.69 -8.37 21.14
C PRO A 130 -9.78 -8.82 19.99
N ILE A 131 -8.70 -9.53 20.32
CA ILE A 131 -7.63 -9.86 19.36
C ILE A 131 -8.15 -10.66 18.16
N GLY A 132 -9.00 -11.68 18.38
CA GLY A 132 -9.59 -12.49 17.32
C GLY A 132 -10.45 -11.68 16.34
N GLU A 133 -11.34 -10.82 16.87
CA GLU A 133 -12.19 -9.94 16.05
C GLU A 133 -11.35 -8.95 15.25
N ARG A 134 -10.32 -8.34 15.86
CA ARG A 134 -9.41 -7.42 15.15
C ARG A 134 -8.67 -8.11 14.02
N LEU A 135 -8.12 -9.31 14.26
CA LEU A 135 -7.40 -10.09 13.25
C LEU A 135 -8.32 -10.46 12.07
N ALA A 136 -9.56 -10.87 12.37
CA ALA A 136 -10.55 -11.15 11.34
C ALA A 136 -10.91 -9.90 10.52
N GLN A 137 -11.11 -8.76 11.19
CA GLN A 137 -11.35 -7.48 10.53
C GLN A 137 -10.17 -7.08 9.63
N ILE A 138 -8.94 -7.17 10.14
CA ILE A 138 -7.72 -6.83 9.39
C ILE A 138 -7.62 -7.66 8.12
N ARG A 139 -7.82 -8.98 8.22
CA ARG A 139 -7.77 -9.88 7.06
C ARG A 139 -8.82 -9.50 6.01
N LYS A 140 -10.07 -9.32 6.45
CA LYS A 140 -11.18 -8.94 5.56
C LYS A 140 -10.91 -7.63 4.83
N GLU A 141 -10.48 -6.59 5.55
CA GLU A 141 -10.19 -5.28 4.94
C GLU A 141 -8.98 -5.33 4.00
N LEU A 142 -7.95 -6.12 4.33
CA LEU A 142 -6.76 -6.23 3.51
C LEU A 142 -7.03 -6.99 2.21
N ASP A 143 -7.79 -8.08 2.28
CA ASP A 143 -8.16 -8.85 1.10
C ASP A 143 -9.10 -8.04 0.18
N ALA A 144 -10.05 -7.30 0.75
CA ALA A 144 -10.91 -6.40 -0.01
C ALA A 144 -10.12 -5.27 -0.70
N TRP A 145 -9.15 -4.67 -0.01
CA TRP A 145 -8.27 -3.66 -0.61
C TRP A 145 -7.40 -4.24 -1.71
N GLN A 146 -6.85 -5.45 -1.54
CA GLN A 146 -6.04 -6.10 -2.57
C GLN A 146 -6.88 -6.38 -3.82
N GLU A 147 -8.10 -6.89 -3.66
CA GLU A 147 -9.02 -7.13 -4.77
C GLU A 147 -9.38 -5.84 -5.53
N ASP A 148 -9.54 -4.72 -4.82
CA ASP A 148 -9.80 -3.40 -5.41
C ASP A 148 -8.59 -2.85 -6.18
N CYS A 149 -7.38 -3.00 -5.61
CA CYS A 149 -6.13 -2.64 -6.27
C CYS A 149 -5.89 -3.46 -7.55
N ASP A 150 -6.28 -4.73 -7.56
CA ASP A 150 -6.10 -5.61 -8.72
C ASP A 150 -7.09 -5.27 -9.87
N LYS A 151 -8.22 -4.62 -9.54
CA LYS A 151 -9.23 -4.18 -10.52
C LYS A 151 -9.02 -2.78 -11.06
N THR A 152 -8.35 -1.91 -10.29
CA THR A 152 -8.22 -0.50 -10.65
C THR A 152 -7.06 -0.29 -11.61
N ASP A 153 -7.34 0.46 -12.67
CA ASP A 153 -6.31 0.82 -13.63
C ASP A 153 -5.37 1.88 -13.03
N VAL A 154 -4.13 1.49 -12.75
CA VAL A 154 -3.15 2.28 -11.97
C VAL A 154 -2.47 3.38 -12.82
N PHE A 155 -2.85 3.54 -14.10
CA PHE A 155 -2.17 4.47 -15.01
C PHE A 155 -2.43 5.95 -14.73
N THR A 156 -3.46 6.31 -13.96
CA THR A 156 -3.67 7.71 -13.55
C THR A 156 -3.30 7.89 -12.08
N ASP A 157 -2.33 8.77 -11.80
CA ASP A 157 -1.94 9.09 -10.42
C ASP A 157 -3.14 9.75 -9.71
N PRO A 158 -3.74 9.10 -8.70
CA PRO A 158 -4.89 9.65 -8.02
C PRO A 158 -4.48 10.87 -7.19
N ASN A 159 -5.18 11.98 -7.43
CA ASN A 159 -4.93 13.27 -6.80
C ASN A 159 -5.05 13.18 -5.27
N ASP A 160 -3.97 13.45 -4.52
CA ASP A 160 -3.94 13.47 -3.04
C ASP A 160 -5.01 14.42 -2.45
N ALA A 161 -5.39 15.48 -3.18
CA ALA A 161 -6.50 16.37 -2.84
C ALA A 161 -7.84 15.63 -2.75
N LYS A 162 -8.11 14.78 -3.73
CA LYS A 162 -9.33 13.96 -3.78
C LYS A 162 -9.35 12.94 -2.65
N ALA A 163 -8.22 12.30 -2.38
CA ALA A 163 -8.08 11.37 -1.27
C ALA A 163 -8.38 12.05 0.08
N LEU A 164 -7.90 13.28 0.31
CA LEU A 164 -8.24 14.00 1.54
C LEU A 164 -9.73 14.36 1.57
N ALA A 165 -10.29 14.87 0.47
CA ALA A 165 -11.70 15.25 0.37
C ALA A 165 -12.64 14.08 0.72
N GLU A 166 -12.31 12.88 0.24
CA GLU A 166 -13.08 11.66 0.49
C GLU A 166 -13.01 11.19 1.95
N ASN A 167 -11.96 11.56 2.69
CA ASN A 167 -11.78 11.20 4.09
C ASN A 167 -12.34 12.25 5.08
N LEU A 168 -12.96 13.33 4.60
CA LEU A 168 -13.67 14.28 5.44
C LEU A 168 -15.00 13.72 5.93
N ILE A 169 -15.60 14.37 6.93
CA ILE A 169 -16.77 13.84 7.64
C ILE A 169 -18.00 14.07 6.76
N ASP A 170 -18.52 13.00 6.16
CA ASP A 170 -19.81 13.02 5.50
C ASP A 170 -20.90 13.34 6.56
N VAL A 171 -21.74 14.34 6.29
CA VAL A 171 -22.82 14.72 7.19
C VAL A 171 -24.02 13.81 6.96
N SER A 172 -24.47 13.12 8.00
CA SER A 172 -25.71 12.34 7.93
C SER A 172 -26.93 13.21 8.21
N ALA A 173 -28.10 12.82 7.69
CA ALA A 173 -29.37 13.50 7.98
C ALA A 173 -29.70 13.55 9.49
N ASN A 174 -29.14 12.62 10.27
CA ASN A 174 -29.35 12.54 11.73
C ASN A 174 -28.23 13.23 12.53
N ASP A 175 -27.25 13.84 11.87
CA ASP A 175 -26.13 14.48 12.56
C ASP A 175 -26.62 15.71 13.36
N PRO A 176 -26.21 15.87 14.64
CA PRO A 176 -26.61 17.01 15.46
C PRO A 176 -26.06 18.36 14.98
N LEU A 177 -24.93 18.39 14.26
CA LEU A 177 -24.36 19.61 13.67
C LEU A 177 -24.51 19.61 12.15
N ARG A 178 -25.61 19.04 11.66
CA ARG A 178 -25.97 19.14 10.24
C ARG A 178 -26.36 20.59 9.88
N PRO A 179 -26.16 21.00 8.61
CA PRO A 179 -26.78 22.21 8.10
C PRO A 179 -28.31 22.17 8.27
N VAL A 180 -28.91 23.31 8.59
CA VAL A 180 -30.36 23.50 8.62
C VAL A 180 -30.89 23.51 7.18
N HIS A 181 -32.17 23.17 6.99
CA HIS A 181 -32.81 23.27 5.68
C HIS A 181 -32.66 24.72 5.15
N GLN A 182 -32.15 24.87 3.93
CA GLN A 182 -31.78 26.13 3.25
C GLN A 182 -30.44 26.76 3.67
N ASP A 183 -29.64 26.13 4.54
CA ASP A 183 -28.26 26.56 4.72
C ASP A 183 -27.51 26.47 3.39
N THR A 184 -26.68 27.47 3.13
CA THR A 184 -25.91 27.59 1.90
C THR A 184 -24.44 27.28 2.12
N CYS A 185 -23.80 26.68 1.13
CA CYS A 185 -22.37 26.48 1.12
C CYS A 185 -21.62 27.82 1.09
N ALA A 186 -20.68 28.03 2.02
CA ALA A 186 -19.93 29.29 2.11
C ALA A 186 -18.96 29.56 0.94
N MET A 187 -18.82 28.60 0.01
CA MET A 187 -17.97 28.75 -1.18
C MET A 187 -18.76 29.14 -2.44
N CYS A 188 -19.85 28.43 -2.75
CA CYS A 188 -20.67 28.70 -3.94
C CYS A 188 -21.95 29.48 -3.65
N PHE A 189 -22.32 29.64 -2.36
CA PHE A 189 -23.56 30.25 -1.90
C PHE A 189 -24.86 29.54 -2.35
N GLU A 190 -24.74 28.34 -2.93
CA GLU A 190 -25.89 27.49 -3.25
C GLU A 190 -26.38 26.72 -2.01
N PRO A 191 -27.69 26.44 -1.90
CA PRO A 191 -28.23 25.61 -0.84
C PRO A 191 -27.70 24.18 -0.93
N PHE A 192 -27.52 23.53 0.23
CA PHE A 192 -27.24 22.10 0.27
C PHE A 192 -28.43 21.29 -0.25
N ASP A 193 -28.15 20.09 -0.76
CA ASP A 193 -29.21 19.15 -1.14
C ASP A 193 -30.12 18.81 0.04
N ASP A 194 -31.32 18.31 -0.24
CA ASP A 194 -32.21 17.83 0.82
C ASP A 194 -31.53 16.67 1.60
N PRO A 195 -31.65 16.62 2.95
CA PRO A 195 -31.00 15.59 3.78
C PRO A 195 -31.28 14.15 3.36
N THR A 196 -32.42 13.89 2.72
CA THR A 196 -32.77 12.57 2.18
C THR A 196 -31.83 12.10 1.07
N PHE A 197 -31.15 13.01 0.37
CA PHE A 197 -30.20 12.69 -0.69
C PHE A 197 -28.74 12.65 -0.24
N TRP A 198 -28.42 13.06 1.00
CA TRP A 198 -27.01 13.15 1.43
C TRP A 198 -26.28 11.80 1.39
N ALA A 199 -26.99 10.71 1.68
CA ALA A 199 -26.45 9.34 1.60
C ALA A 199 -25.96 8.96 0.19
N SER A 200 -26.48 9.61 -0.86
CA SER A 200 -26.09 9.39 -2.25
C SER A 200 -24.81 10.15 -2.66
N LYS A 201 -24.26 11.00 -1.78
CA LYS A 201 -22.99 11.71 -1.97
C LYS A 201 -22.92 12.52 -3.28
N THR A 202 -24.01 13.22 -3.61
CA THR A 202 -24.07 14.15 -4.73
C THR A 202 -23.07 15.31 -4.58
N SER A 203 -22.90 16.08 -5.65
CA SER A 203 -22.03 17.26 -5.68
C SER A 203 -22.38 18.31 -4.61
N SER A 204 -23.67 18.47 -4.30
CA SER A 204 -24.19 19.43 -3.33
C SER A 204 -24.49 18.82 -1.95
N SER A 205 -24.19 17.53 -1.74
CA SER A 205 -24.16 16.95 -0.40
C SER A 205 -23.16 17.68 0.49
N PRO A 206 -23.53 18.03 1.74
CA PRO A 206 -22.62 18.68 2.66
C PRO A 206 -21.54 17.71 3.17
N GLN A 207 -20.31 18.20 3.19
CA GLN A 207 -19.20 17.62 3.93
C GLN A 207 -18.77 18.57 5.03
N ARG A 208 -18.54 18.02 6.23
CA ARG A 208 -18.09 18.77 7.38
C ARG A 208 -16.59 18.60 7.58
N THR A 209 -15.93 19.73 7.74
CA THR A 209 -14.52 19.83 8.10
C THR A 209 -14.32 19.60 9.60
N PHE A 210 -13.11 19.25 10.04
CA PHE A 210 -12.85 19.02 11.49
C PHE A 210 -13.07 20.24 12.37
N CYS A 211 -13.03 21.45 11.81
CA CYS A 211 -13.37 22.69 12.52
C CYS A 211 -14.88 22.99 12.55
N GLY A 212 -15.72 22.10 12.02
CA GLY A 212 -17.18 22.20 12.07
C GLY A 212 -17.84 22.96 10.93
N HIS A 213 -17.08 23.54 9.99
CA HIS A 213 -17.64 24.20 8.82
C HIS A 213 -18.11 23.20 7.78
N ASN A 214 -19.27 23.47 7.16
CA ASN A 214 -19.91 22.65 6.13
C ASN A 214 -19.71 23.27 4.73
N PHE A 215 -19.39 22.44 3.74
CA PHE A 215 -19.24 22.83 2.34
C PHE A 215 -19.83 21.77 1.41
N CYS A 216 -20.23 22.13 0.19
CA CYS A 216 -20.62 21.15 -0.82
C CYS A 216 -19.41 20.26 -1.14
N ARG A 217 -19.67 18.96 -1.34
CA ARG A 217 -18.64 17.99 -1.72
C ARG A 217 -17.82 18.45 -2.93
N ALA A 218 -18.49 18.93 -3.99
CA ALA A 218 -17.84 19.42 -5.19
C ALA A 218 -17.03 20.70 -4.94
N CYS A 219 -17.54 21.65 -4.15
CA CYS A 219 -16.82 22.88 -3.83
C CYS A 219 -15.54 22.58 -3.04
N LEU A 220 -15.63 21.68 -2.07
CA LEU A 220 -14.48 21.33 -1.24
C LEU A 220 -13.44 20.51 -2.01
N ALA A 221 -13.87 19.63 -2.90
CA ALA A 221 -12.99 18.95 -3.84
C ALA A 221 -12.26 19.98 -4.73
N ASN A 222 -13.00 20.87 -5.40
CA ASN A 222 -12.41 21.92 -6.25
C ASN A 222 -11.45 22.83 -5.47
N TRP A 223 -11.77 23.16 -4.22
CA TRP A 223 -10.87 23.91 -3.34
C TRP A 223 -9.54 23.17 -3.16
N LEU A 224 -9.59 21.89 -2.80
CA LEU A 224 -8.40 21.08 -2.56
C LEU A 224 -7.58 20.85 -3.84
N GLU A 225 -8.22 20.85 -5.00
CA GLU A 225 -7.57 20.74 -6.30
C GLU A 225 -6.98 22.06 -6.80
N SER A 226 -7.45 23.20 -6.29
CA SER A 226 -6.97 24.51 -6.70
C SER A 226 -5.55 24.81 -6.22
N ASP A 227 -4.74 25.43 -7.07
CA ASP A 227 -3.40 25.91 -6.71
C ASP A 227 -3.44 27.03 -5.65
N VAL A 228 -4.63 27.59 -5.41
CA VAL A 228 -4.91 28.68 -4.46
C VAL A 228 -5.23 28.15 -3.05
N ALA A 229 -5.31 26.83 -2.84
CA ALA A 229 -5.47 26.25 -1.51
C ALA A 229 -4.09 25.85 -0.94
N PRO A 230 -3.32 26.80 -0.36
CA PRO A 230 -2.09 26.44 0.29
C PRO A 230 -2.44 25.56 1.49
N ASN A 231 -2.04 24.30 1.42
CA ASN A 231 -1.86 23.43 2.58
C ASN A 231 -3.13 22.83 3.19
N PHE A 232 -4.13 22.46 2.37
CA PHE A 232 -5.28 21.66 2.83
C PHE A 232 -5.98 22.31 4.04
N ARG A 233 -6.28 23.60 3.91
CA ARG A 233 -6.90 24.40 4.98
C ARG A 233 -8.36 24.66 4.67
N CYS A 234 -9.17 24.74 5.73
CA CYS A 234 -10.57 25.12 5.65
C CYS A 234 -10.70 26.48 4.94
N PRO A 235 -11.55 26.62 3.92
CA PRO A 235 -11.79 27.88 3.23
C PRO A 235 -12.16 29.04 4.17
N THR A 236 -12.94 28.75 5.22
CA THR A 236 -13.49 29.77 6.14
C THR A 236 -12.50 30.17 7.24
N CYS A 237 -12.07 29.23 8.08
CA CYS A 237 -11.27 29.55 9.28
C CYS A 237 -9.79 29.17 9.18
N ARG A 238 -9.35 28.67 8.02
CA ARG A 238 -7.97 28.26 7.71
C ARG A 238 -7.40 27.16 8.62
N THR A 239 -8.21 26.55 9.47
CA THR A 239 -7.86 25.35 10.23
C THR A 239 -7.49 24.22 9.28
N CYS A 240 -6.50 23.41 9.66
CA CYS A 240 -6.08 22.25 8.87
C CYS A 240 -7.23 21.25 8.67
N LEU A 241 -7.48 20.85 7.42
CA LEU A 241 -8.50 19.87 7.06
C LEU A 241 -8.11 18.43 7.37
N ALA A 242 -6.84 18.15 7.66
CA ALA A 242 -6.41 16.81 8.07
C ALA A 242 -6.55 16.59 9.58
N CYS A 243 -6.30 17.62 10.42
CA CYS A 243 -6.23 17.46 11.87
C CYS A 243 -7.13 18.39 12.71
N GLY A 244 -7.75 19.40 12.11
CA GLY A 244 -8.60 20.33 12.87
C GLY A 244 -7.85 21.36 13.73
N GLU A 245 -6.52 21.45 13.64
CA GLU A 245 -5.72 22.45 14.37
C GLU A 245 -5.43 23.71 13.54
N HIS A 246 -5.36 24.85 14.21
CA HIS A 246 -4.90 26.11 13.60
C HIS A 246 -3.38 26.06 13.37
N GLU A 247 -2.92 26.61 12.25
CA GLU A 247 -1.49 26.75 11.94
C GLU A 247 -0.68 25.43 12.00
N CYS A 248 -1.31 24.29 11.72
CA CYS A 248 -0.62 23.01 11.77
C CYS A 248 0.54 22.93 10.76
N GLU A 249 1.78 23.07 11.23
CA GLU A 249 3.01 22.91 10.44
C GLU A 249 3.11 21.49 9.85
N PHE A 250 2.62 20.51 10.62
CA PHE A 250 2.70 19.12 10.27
C PHE A 250 1.71 18.67 9.21
N CYS A 251 0.73 19.47 8.79
CA CYS A 251 -0.27 19.04 7.78
C CYS A 251 -0.17 19.77 6.44
N VAL A 252 0.88 20.57 6.26
CA VAL A 252 1.24 21.08 4.95
C VAL A 252 1.64 19.89 4.08
N VAL A 253 0.76 19.42 3.19
CA VAL A 253 1.19 18.55 2.10
C VAL A 253 1.69 19.49 1.03
N LYS A 254 3.02 19.54 0.87
CA LYS A 254 3.57 20.12 -0.35
C LYS A 254 3.15 19.16 -1.46
N LYS A 255 2.41 19.66 -2.46
CA LYS A 255 2.13 18.90 -3.69
C LYS A 255 3.48 18.47 -4.23
N LYS A 256 3.86 17.22 -3.96
CA LYS A 256 5.10 16.66 -4.47
C LYS A 256 4.66 16.14 -5.83
N GLU A 257 4.91 16.92 -6.87
CA GLU A 257 4.87 16.37 -8.22
C GLU A 257 5.69 15.08 -8.17
N SER A 258 5.02 13.96 -8.36
CA SER A 258 5.73 12.71 -8.54
C SER A 258 6.60 12.93 -9.76
N VAL A 259 7.91 12.92 -9.58
CA VAL A 259 8.84 12.91 -10.70
C VAL A 259 8.38 11.74 -11.58
N PRO A 260 8.00 11.96 -12.85
CA PRO A 260 7.64 10.86 -13.74
C PRO A 260 8.77 9.85 -13.64
N LEU A 261 8.43 8.58 -13.43
CA LEU A 261 9.41 7.49 -13.31
C LEU A 261 10.44 7.70 -14.42
N PRO A 262 11.70 8.07 -14.09
CA PRO A 262 12.64 8.45 -15.13
C PRO A 262 12.84 7.20 -15.97
N LEU A 263 12.50 7.29 -17.26
CA LEU A 263 12.63 6.29 -18.31
C LEU A 263 13.83 5.34 -18.13
N LEU A 264 14.96 5.92 -17.71
CA LEU A 264 16.20 5.26 -17.31
C LEU A 264 16.02 4.08 -16.34
N GLN A 265 15.07 4.13 -15.42
CA GLN A 265 14.85 3.17 -14.33
C GLN A 265 14.11 1.90 -14.78
N VAL A 266 13.12 2.05 -15.67
CA VAL A 266 12.46 0.93 -16.35
C VAL A 266 13.45 0.26 -17.29
N LEU A 267 14.19 1.05 -18.08
CA LEU A 267 15.22 0.55 -18.99
C LEU A 267 16.36 -0.17 -18.26
N TYR A 268 16.87 0.36 -17.14
CA TYR A 268 17.92 -0.30 -16.34
C TYR A 268 17.46 -1.66 -15.79
N THR A 269 16.20 -1.74 -15.37
CA THR A 269 15.64 -2.96 -14.78
C THR A 269 15.34 -4.03 -15.84
N VAL A 270 14.87 -3.63 -17.03
CA VAL A 270 14.55 -4.51 -18.16
C VAL A 270 15.80 -4.96 -18.93
N LEU A 271 16.69 -4.02 -19.30
CA LEU A 271 17.88 -4.29 -20.13
C LEU A 271 19.05 -4.90 -19.33
N GLY A 272 19.10 -4.62 -18.02
CA GLY A 272 20.10 -5.16 -17.12
C GLY A 272 21.52 -4.59 -17.31
N PRO A 273 22.50 -5.08 -16.52
CA PRO A 273 23.80 -4.40 -16.34
C PRO A 273 24.76 -4.43 -17.53
N ARG A 274 24.38 -5.00 -18.68
CA ARG A 274 25.32 -5.26 -19.78
C ARG A 274 25.59 -4.03 -20.66
N ASP A 275 24.77 -3.00 -20.62
CA ASP A 275 24.94 -1.77 -21.42
C ASP A 275 25.62 -0.61 -20.66
N ARG A 276 26.56 -0.90 -19.74
CA ARG A 276 27.29 0.13 -18.94
C ARG A 276 27.95 1.23 -19.76
N ALA A 277 28.26 0.99 -21.05
CA ALA A 277 28.88 1.98 -21.92
C ALA A 277 27.93 3.14 -22.27
N VAL A 278 26.64 2.84 -22.47
CA VAL A 278 25.60 3.84 -22.78
C VAL A 278 25.28 4.72 -21.55
N TRP A 279 25.44 4.17 -20.35
CA TRP A 279 25.01 4.83 -19.11
C TRP A 279 26.03 5.80 -18.50
N LYS A 280 27.31 5.71 -18.88
CA LYS A 280 28.35 6.63 -18.37
C LYS A 280 28.12 8.08 -18.81
N ASP A 281 27.43 8.29 -19.92
CA ASP A 281 27.20 9.62 -20.48
C ASP A 281 25.96 10.31 -19.87
N ILE A 282 25.06 9.55 -19.22
CA ILE A 282 23.78 10.06 -18.68
C ILE A 282 23.85 10.34 -17.17
N ALA A 283 24.72 9.66 -16.43
CA ALA A 283 24.74 9.65 -14.96
C ALA A 283 25.45 10.85 -14.27
N ASN A 284 25.65 11.98 -14.94
CA ASN A 284 26.38 13.12 -14.37
C ASN A 284 25.57 13.97 -13.37
N ASP A 285 24.28 13.71 -13.15
CA ASP A 285 23.47 14.42 -12.15
C ASP A 285 23.36 13.61 -10.83
N ARG A 286 24.24 13.96 -9.89
CA ARG A 286 24.51 13.22 -8.65
C ARG A 286 23.37 13.29 -7.62
N THR A 287 22.48 14.25 -7.78
CA THR A 287 21.37 14.53 -6.86
C THR A 287 20.22 13.54 -7.02
N GLN A 288 20.03 13.02 -8.23
CA GLN A 288 19.01 12.01 -8.52
C GLN A 288 19.35 10.67 -7.83
N LEU A 289 20.63 10.28 -7.79
CA LEU A 289 21.09 9.01 -7.21
C LEU A 289 20.73 8.77 -5.73
N LEU A 290 20.52 9.82 -4.92
CA LEU A 290 20.21 9.67 -3.49
C LEU A 290 18.74 9.29 -3.25
N ASP A 291 17.81 9.92 -3.99
CA ASP A 291 16.40 9.54 -4.00
C ASP A 291 16.20 8.15 -4.64
N TRP A 292 17.10 7.74 -5.55
CA TRP A 292 17.11 6.41 -6.18
C TRP A 292 17.42 5.28 -5.19
N GLN A 293 18.31 5.52 -4.22
CA GLN A 293 18.72 4.51 -3.25
C GLN A 293 17.58 4.16 -2.28
N ILE A 294 16.77 5.16 -1.93
CA ILE A 294 15.60 5.02 -1.05
C ILE A 294 14.47 4.21 -1.71
N TRP A 295 14.27 4.33 -3.03
CA TRP A 295 13.24 3.59 -3.75
C TRP A 295 13.64 2.12 -4.03
N LEU A 296 14.91 1.85 -4.31
CA LEU A 296 15.43 0.48 -4.50
C LEU A 296 15.37 -0.39 -3.25
N GLU A 297 15.25 0.23 -2.07
CA GLU A 297 15.07 -0.44 -0.78
C GLU A 297 13.61 -0.85 -0.52
N ASP A 298 12.64 -0.39 -1.33
CA ASP A 298 11.24 -0.80 -1.25
C ASP A 298 11.01 -2.11 -2.03
N ASN A 299 11.02 -3.24 -1.31
CA ASN A 299 11.16 -4.60 -1.84
C ASN A 299 10.05 -5.08 -2.81
N VAL A 300 8.89 -4.42 -2.83
CA VAL A 300 7.70 -4.88 -3.58
C VAL A 300 7.82 -4.57 -5.09
N GLY A 301 8.24 -3.35 -5.44
CA GLY A 301 8.42 -2.95 -6.85
C GLY A 301 9.55 -3.71 -7.53
N ARG A 302 10.66 -3.91 -6.81
CA ARG A 302 11.80 -4.70 -7.27
C ARG A 302 11.42 -6.17 -7.53
N SER A 303 10.61 -6.77 -6.66
CA SER A 303 10.19 -8.18 -6.81
C SER A 303 9.29 -8.40 -8.03
N ARG A 304 8.36 -7.48 -8.30
CA ARG A 304 7.45 -7.56 -9.47
C ARG A 304 8.22 -7.39 -10.78
N LEU A 305 9.15 -6.44 -10.84
CA LEU A 305 10.00 -6.22 -12.01
C LEU A 305 10.99 -7.36 -12.24
N LEU A 306 11.56 -7.92 -11.17
CA LEU A 306 12.41 -9.12 -11.27
C LEU A 306 11.62 -10.33 -11.76
N LYS A 307 10.36 -10.48 -11.35
CA LYS A 307 9.48 -11.56 -11.83
C LYS A 307 9.21 -11.44 -13.34
N ILE A 308 8.80 -10.25 -13.80
CA ILE A 308 8.59 -9.99 -15.24
C ILE A 308 9.87 -10.25 -16.03
N ARG A 309 11.02 -9.76 -15.54
CA ARG A 309 12.32 -9.99 -16.18
C ARG A 309 12.68 -11.48 -16.26
N GLU A 310 12.43 -12.25 -15.20
CA GLU A 310 12.73 -13.67 -15.16
C GLU A 310 11.77 -14.49 -16.04
N GLU A 311 10.49 -14.11 -16.11
CA GLU A 311 9.51 -14.69 -17.03
C GLU A 311 9.93 -14.45 -18.49
N THR A 312 10.24 -13.20 -18.86
CA THR A 312 10.76 -12.86 -20.19
C THR A 312 12.06 -13.59 -20.50
N ARG A 313 12.95 -13.75 -19.51
CA ARG A 313 14.20 -14.52 -19.69
C ARG A 313 13.92 -16.00 -19.95
N ARG A 314 13.02 -16.63 -19.21
CA ARG A 314 12.64 -18.05 -19.41
C ARG A 314 12.02 -18.27 -20.78
N ASP A 315 11.09 -17.40 -21.17
CA ASP A 315 10.42 -17.48 -22.48
C ASP A 315 11.44 -17.37 -23.61
N ARG A 316 12.42 -16.47 -23.47
CA ARG A 316 13.52 -16.34 -24.43
C ARG A 316 14.40 -17.57 -24.51
N VAL A 317 14.77 -18.17 -23.37
CA VAL A 317 15.58 -19.42 -23.35
C VAL A 317 14.81 -20.57 -24.00
N LEU A 318 13.54 -20.75 -23.66
CA LEU A 318 12.68 -21.78 -24.25
C LEU A 318 12.55 -21.62 -25.77
N LEU A 319 12.38 -20.39 -26.24
CA LEU A 319 12.28 -20.09 -27.67
C LEU A 319 13.62 -20.31 -28.41
N VAL A 320 14.76 -19.98 -27.80
CA VAL A 320 16.09 -20.27 -28.37
C VAL A 320 16.36 -21.77 -28.44
N ASP A 321 16.01 -22.53 -27.40
CA ASP A 321 16.15 -23.99 -27.39
C ASP A 321 15.23 -24.65 -28.42
N LEU A 322 13.99 -24.20 -28.56
CA LEU A 322 13.07 -24.64 -29.62
C LEU A 322 13.63 -24.36 -31.01
N LEU A 323 14.18 -23.16 -31.25
CA LEU A 323 14.84 -22.82 -32.52
C LEU A 323 16.06 -23.70 -32.78
N HIS A 324 16.86 -23.99 -31.76
CA HIS A 324 18.00 -24.89 -31.88
C HIS A 324 17.58 -26.32 -32.21
N GLN A 325 16.53 -26.84 -31.56
CA GLN A 325 15.97 -28.16 -31.84
C GLN A 325 15.39 -28.25 -33.26
N LEU A 326 14.72 -27.20 -33.74
CA LEU A 326 14.20 -27.15 -35.11
C LEU A 326 15.32 -27.13 -36.15
N ARG A 327 16.41 -26.38 -35.89
CA ARG A 327 17.57 -26.31 -36.80
C ARG A 327 18.37 -27.62 -36.86
N THR A 328 18.38 -28.39 -35.77
CA THR A 328 19.13 -29.65 -35.67
C THR A 328 18.36 -30.87 -36.17
N ARG A 329 17.01 -30.81 -36.27
CA ARG A 329 16.15 -31.96 -36.58
C ARG A 329 15.89 -32.27 -38.06
N SER A 330 16.55 -31.60 -39.02
CA SER A 330 16.58 -31.87 -40.49
C SER A 330 16.14 -30.62 -41.28
N PRO A 331 16.80 -30.28 -42.40
CA PRO A 331 16.54 -29.05 -43.16
C PRO A 331 15.30 -29.19 -44.07
N ASN A 332 14.17 -29.64 -43.53
CA ASN A 332 12.93 -29.60 -44.27
C ASN A 332 12.44 -28.15 -44.36
N HIS A 333 12.02 -27.72 -45.56
CA HIS A 333 11.57 -26.36 -45.83
C HIS A 333 10.40 -25.90 -44.91
N ARG A 334 9.64 -26.86 -44.35
CA ARG A 334 8.58 -26.59 -43.36
C ARG A 334 9.13 -26.16 -41.99
N ASP A 335 10.24 -26.74 -41.55
CA ASP A 335 10.85 -26.43 -40.25
C ASP A 335 11.56 -25.07 -40.29
N ASN A 336 12.11 -24.70 -41.45
CA ASN A 336 12.66 -23.35 -41.69
C ASN A 336 11.59 -22.25 -41.71
N ALA A 337 10.39 -22.55 -42.21
CA ALA A 337 9.27 -21.62 -42.19
C ALA A 337 8.70 -21.46 -40.77
N LEU A 338 8.66 -22.55 -39.99
CA LEU A 338 8.26 -22.52 -38.58
C LEU A 338 9.27 -21.76 -37.71
N ALA A 339 10.58 -21.99 -37.92
CA ALA A 339 11.64 -21.27 -37.24
C ALA A 339 11.58 -19.76 -37.52
N ARG A 340 11.36 -19.35 -38.77
CA ARG A 340 11.16 -17.93 -39.11
C ARG A 340 9.95 -17.32 -38.43
N ARG A 341 8.80 -18.02 -38.39
CA ARG A 341 7.61 -17.55 -37.66
C ARG A 341 7.85 -17.45 -36.15
N MET A 342 8.69 -18.31 -35.59
CA MET A 342 9.07 -18.24 -34.18
C MET A 342 10.01 -17.05 -33.92
N GLU A 343 10.98 -16.79 -34.81
CA GLU A 343 11.83 -15.60 -34.77
C GLU A 343 11.00 -14.31 -34.87
N GLU A 344 10.06 -14.23 -35.82
CA GLU A 344 9.12 -13.12 -35.95
C GLU A 344 8.23 -12.94 -34.71
N ARG A 345 7.84 -14.03 -34.05
CA ARG A 345 7.09 -13.97 -32.78
C ARG A 345 7.95 -13.51 -31.61
N ILE A 346 9.24 -13.85 -31.58
CA ILE A 346 10.20 -13.37 -30.58
C ILE A 346 10.42 -11.87 -30.78
N THR A 347 10.77 -11.45 -31.99
CA THR A 347 10.96 -10.04 -32.33
C THR A 347 9.67 -9.27 -32.07
N GLY A 348 8.51 -9.76 -32.51
CA GLY A 348 7.23 -9.13 -32.22
C GLY A 348 6.83 -9.13 -30.74
N ALA A 349 7.29 -10.10 -29.93
CA ALA A 349 7.09 -10.06 -28.48
C ALA A 349 8.01 -9.04 -27.81
N GLN A 350 9.22 -8.88 -28.34
CA GLN A 350 10.18 -7.87 -27.92
C GLN A 350 9.69 -6.48 -28.31
N ASP A 351 9.23 -6.29 -29.55
CA ASP A 351 8.60 -5.06 -30.04
C ASP A 351 7.32 -4.76 -29.26
N ARG A 352 6.45 -5.73 -28.96
CA ARG A 352 5.27 -5.48 -28.10
C ARG A 352 5.66 -5.12 -26.66
N MET A 353 6.75 -5.68 -26.14
CA MET A 353 7.26 -5.29 -24.83
C MET A 353 7.84 -3.89 -24.88
N GLU A 354 8.59 -3.54 -25.92
CA GLU A 354 9.16 -2.21 -26.17
C GLU A 354 8.06 -1.17 -26.45
N THR A 355 7.01 -1.51 -27.21
CA THR A 355 5.81 -0.70 -27.46
C THR A 355 4.97 -0.57 -26.21
N ALA A 356 4.74 -1.63 -25.44
CA ALA A 356 4.05 -1.51 -24.15
C ALA A 356 4.86 -0.63 -23.18
N ILE A 357 6.19 -0.73 -23.20
CA ILE A 357 7.07 0.18 -22.47
C ILE A 357 6.91 1.62 -23.01
N PHE A 358 6.83 1.83 -24.32
CA PHE A 358 6.67 3.15 -24.97
C PHE A 358 5.28 3.77 -24.75
N GLU A 359 4.20 2.99 -24.79
CA GLU A 359 2.83 3.41 -24.50
C GLU A 359 2.65 3.73 -23.01
N ILE A 360 3.42 3.09 -22.14
CA ILE A 360 3.56 3.46 -20.72
C ILE A 360 4.38 4.76 -20.54
N MET A 361 5.11 5.22 -21.57
CA MET A 361 6.01 6.38 -21.51
C MET A 361 5.43 7.69 -22.10
N ASP A 362 4.59 7.63 -23.14
CA ASP A 362 4.06 8.80 -23.85
C ASP A 362 2.66 9.27 -23.36
N GLY A 363 2.09 8.61 -22.35
CA GLY A 363 0.78 8.89 -21.75
C GLY A 363 0.84 9.77 -20.50
#